data_AF-A0A2D6E5Y6-F1
#
_entry.id   AF-A0A2D6E5Y6-F1
#
_cell.length_a   1.000
_cell.length_b   1.000
_cell.length_c   1.000
_cell.angle_alpha   90.00
_cell.angle_beta   90.00
_cell.angle_gamma   90.00
#
_symmetry.space_group_name_H-M   'P 1'
#
loop_
_entity.id
_entity.type
_entity.pdbx_description
1 polymer ?
#
loop_
_entity_poly.entity_id
_entity_poly.type
_entity_poly.pdbx_seq_one_letter_code
_entity_poly.pdbx_strand_id
1 'polypeptide(L)'
;MIVPLFKLNSLMITDIFVSLVKTVLVSSAIAGLFYYLGFPFLPVLGITTILQFVLFAVLNSIKETKLQINLEKETTLREAEYTKQGVDVSCAYCNKTDFVPVRLDQSNQFDCIHCKQTNSLYLNITTAQITDILPVDPLSVNTYIKDKVESIDFEEKE
;
A
#
# COMPACT_ATOMS: atom_id res chain seq x y z
N MET A 1 -14.04 -17.36 2.04
CA MET A 1 -13.91 -16.00 1.48
C MET A 1 -13.65 -16.15 -0.01
N ILE A 2 -14.72 -16.32 -0.82
CA ILE A 2 -14.63 -16.52 -2.27
C ILE A 2 -15.19 -15.26 -2.90
N VAL A 3 -14.31 -14.37 -3.34
CA VAL A 3 -14.71 -13.22 -4.19
C VAL A 3 -15.30 -13.81 -5.47
N PRO A 4 -16.52 -13.43 -5.88
CA PRO A 4 -17.18 -14.10 -7.00
C PRO A 4 -16.47 -13.73 -8.31
N LEU A 5 -15.79 -14.73 -8.89
CA LEU A 5 -15.18 -14.72 -10.23
C LEU A 5 -16.08 -14.09 -11.33
N PHE A 6 -17.40 -14.12 -11.14
CA PHE A 6 -18.38 -13.55 -12.06
C PHE A 6 -18.34 -12.01 -12.15
N LYS A 7 -17.99 -11.30 -11.05
CA LYS A 7 -17.95 -9.83 -11.03
C LYS A 7 -16.72 -9.27 -11.77
N LEU A 8 -15.63 -10.04 -11.82
CA LEU A 8 -14.41 -9.67 -12.57
C LEU A 8 -14.64 -9.70 -14.09
N ASN A 9 -15.34 -10.72 -14.61
CA ASN A 9 -15.59 -10.82 -16.05
C ASN A 9 -16.50 -9.70 -16.57
N SER A 10 -17.53 -9.33 -15.81
CA SER A 10 -18.45 -8.26 -16.22
C SER A 10 -17.74 -6.89 -16.32
N LEU A 11 -16.89 -6.56 -15.34
CA LEU A 11 -16.09 -5.33 -15.35
C LEU A 11 -15.07 -5.29 -16.50
N MET A 12 -14.32 -6.37 -16.71
CA MET A 12 -13.36 -6.46 -17.81
C MET A 12 -14.03 -6.33 -19.18
N ILE A 13 -15.19 -6.96 -19.38
CA ILE A 13 -15.91 -6.88 -20.65
C ILE A 13 -16.41 -5.45 -20.89
N THR A 14 -16.94 -4.75 -19.88
CA THR A 14 -17.39 -3.36 -20.04
C THR A 14 -16.26 -2.42 -20.42
N ASP A 15 -15.06 -2.60 -19.85
CA ASP A 15 -13.89 -1.77 -20.18
C ASP A 15 -13.42 -1.98 -21.61
N ILE A 16 -13.40 -3.23 -22.08
CA ILE A 16 -13.05 -3.58 -23.45
C ILE A 16 -14.08 -2.96 -24.42
N PHE A 17 -15.38 -3.07 -24.13
CA PHE A 17 -16.44 -2.46 -24.95
C PHE A 17 -16.34 -0.94 -25.01
N VAL A 18 -16.10 -0.28 -23.88
CA VAL A 18 -15.93 1.18 -23.84
C VAL A 18 -14.71 1.61 -24.66
N SER A 19 -13.62 0.85 -24.61
CA SER A 19 -12.43 1.13 -25.42
C SER A 19 -12.69 0.95 -26.92
N LEU A 20 -13.44 -0.09 -27.31
CA LEU A 20 -13.80 -0.37 -28.70
C LEU A 20 -14.73 0.72 -29.26
N VAL A 21 -15.72 1.15 -28.49
CA VAL A 21 -16.64 2.23 -28.91
C VAL A 21 -15.89 3.55 -29.11
N LYS A 22 -14.98 3.89 -28.20
CA LYS A 22 -14.16 5.11 -28.33
C LYS A 22 -13.26 5.06 -29.56
N THR A 23 -12.60 3.94 -29.83
CA THR A 23 -11.72 3.80 -31.01
C THR A 23 -12.51 3.88 -32.32
N VAL A 24 -13.69 3.25 -32.40
CA VAL A 24 -14.59 3.36 -33.56
C VAL A 24 -15.08 4.80 -33.78
N LEU A 25 -15.44 5.53 -32.71
CA LEU A 25 -15.85 6.93 -32.81
C LEU A 25 -14.74 7.83 -33.36
N VAL A 26 -13.52 7.69 -32.83
CA VAL A 26 -12.38 8.52 -33.26
C VAL A 26 -11.97 8.18 -34.70
N SER A 27 -11.91 6.89 -35.05
CA SER A 27 -11.58 6.46 -36.43
C SER A 27 -12.66 6.87 -37.43
N SER A 28 -13.94 6.80 -37.08
CA SER A 28 -15.05 7.27 -37.91
C SER A 28 -14.99 8.79 -38.14
N ALA A 29 -14.67 9.58 -37.12
CA ALA A 29 -14.51 11.03 -37.25
C ALA A 29 -13.36 11.41 -38.21
N ILE A 30 -12.21 10.73 -38.08
CA ILE A 30 -11.07 10.95 -38.97
C ILE A 30 -11.41 10.52 -40.41
N ALA A 31 -11.98 9.33 -40.58
CA ALA A 31 -12.38 8.84 -41.90
C ALA A 31 -13.43 9.74 -42.57
N GLY A 32 -14.36 10.32 -41.81
CA GLY A 32 -15.32 11.30 -42.31
C GLY A 32 -14.67 12.60 -42.80
N LEU A 33 -13.63 13.08 -42.11
CA LEU A 33 -12.87 14.27 -42.54
C LEU A 33 -12.10 14.01 -43.84
N PHE A 34 -11.49 12.83 -43.98
CA PHE A 34 -10.81 12.42 -45.21
C PHE A 34 -11.76 12.13 -46.37
N TYR A 35 -12.99 11.70 -46.10
CA TYR A 35 -14.02 11.53 -47.12
C TYR A 35 -14.37 12.87 -47.79
N TYR A 36 -14.43 13.97 -47.03
CA TYR A 36 -14.65 15.31 -47.59
C TYR A 36 -13.53 15.76 -48.55
N LEU A 37 -12.32 15.22 -48.39
CA LEU A 37 -11.16 15.46 -49.28
C LEU A 37 -11.17 14.57 -50.53
N GLY A 38 -12.22 13.77 -50.76
CA GLY A 38 -12.38 12.91 -51.94
C GLY A 38 -11.76 11.51 -51.81
N PHE A 39 -11.27 11.12 -50.62
CA PHE A 39 -10.74 9.78 -50.39
C PHE A 39 -11.86 8.76 -50.09
N PRO A 40 -11.73 7.50 -50.53
CA PRO A 40 -12.69 6.45 -50.18
C PRO A 40 -12.69 6.18 -48.66
N PHE A 41 -13.88 6.22 -48.05
CA PHE A 41 -14.07 6.13 -46.60
C PHE A 41 -13.54 4.82 -45.99
N LEU A 42 -13.84 3.69 -46.62
CA LEU A 42 -13.54 2.34 -46.11
C LEU A 42 -12.04 2.07 -45.87
N PRO A 43 -11.12 2.32 -46.83
CA PRO A 43 -9.69 2.10 -46.62
C PRO A 43 -9.08 3.08 -45.60
N VAL A 44 -9.55 4.33 -45.54
CA VAL A 44 -9.07 5.30 -44.54
C VAL A 44 -9.47 4.87 -43.14
N LEU A 45 -10.70 4.37 -42.96
CA LEU A 45 -11.15 3.82 -41.68
C LEU A 45 -10.27 2.64 -41.24
N GLY A 46 -9.99 1.69 -42.13
CA GLY A 46 -9.12 0.55 -41.83
C GLY A 46 -7.70 0.96 -41.38
N ILE A 47 -7.07 1.88 -42.11
CA ILE A 47 -5.71 2.36 -41.80
C ILE A 47 -5.69 3.12 -40.47
N THR A 48 -6.66 3.99 -40.24
CA THR A 48 -6.73 4.79 -39.01
C THR A 48 -7.01 3.94 -37.77
N THR A 49 -7.84 2.89 -37.88
CA THR A 49 -8.06 1.95 -36.77
C THR A 49 -6.79 1.17 -36.42
N ILE A 50 -6.05 0.66 -37.43
CA ILE A 50 -4.77 -0.04 -37.19
C ILE A 50 -3.76 0.90 -36.50
N LEU A 51 -3.64 2.13 -37.01
CA LEU A 51 -2.74 3.12 -36.43
C LEU A 51 -3.11 3.46 -34.98
N GLN A 52 -4.41 3.57 -34.67
CA GLN A 52 -4.88 3.79 -33.30
C GLN A 52 -4.49 2.65 -32.36
N PHE A 53 -4.59 1.39 -32.78
CA PHE A 53 -4.17 0.25 -31.96
C PHE A 53 -2.67 0.28 -31.66
N VAL A 54 -1.84 0.58 -32.66
CA VAL A 54 -0.38 0.67 -32.48
C VAL A 54 -0.03 1.82 -31.53
N LEU A 55 -0.61 3.00 -31.73
CA LEU A 55 -0.40 4.14 -30.83
C LEU A 55 -0.84 3.83 -29.40
N PHE A 56 -1.99 3.18 -29.23
CA PHE A 56 -2.50 2.81 -27.92
C PHE A 56 -1.58 1.83 -27.20
N ALA A 57 -1.07 0.81 -27.90
CA ALA A 57 -0.13 -0.16 -27.34
C ALA A 57 1.17 0.52 -26.85
N VAL A 58 1.74 1.41 -27.66
CA VAL A 58 2.96 2.15 -27.30
C VAL A 58 2.72 3.06 -26.10
N LEU A 59 1.61 3.81 -26.10
CA LEU A 59 1.29 4.72 -24.98
C LEU A 59 1.03 3.98 -23.68
N ASN A 60 0.35 2.82 -23.71
CA ASN A 60 0.15 2.01 -22.51
C ASN A 60 1.47 1.47 -21.97
N SER A 61 2.35 0.96 -22.85
CA SER A 61 3.68 0.50 -22.44
C SER A 61 4.46 1.60 -21.73
N ILE A 62 4.47 2.82 -22.27
CA ILE A 62 5.17 3.96 -21.65
C ILE A 62 4.55 4.32 -20.28
N LYS A 63 3.22 4.28 -20.14
CA LYS A 63 2.54 4.57 -18.88
C LYS A 63 2.87 3.55 -17.80
N GLU A 64 2.88 2.27 -18.14
CA GLU A 64 3.24 1.19 -17.23
C GLU A 64 4.69 1.33 -16.76
N THR A 65 5.62 1.58 -17.68
CA THR A 65 7.03 1.80 -17.31
C THR A 65 7.19 3.02 -16.39
N LYS A 66 6.49 4.13 -16.67
CA LYS A 66 6.55 5.32 -15.82
C LYS A 66 5.98 5.06 -14.42
N LEU A 67 4.90 4.27 -14.34
CA LEU A 67 4.30 3.91 -13.06
C LEU A 67 5.25 3.04 -12.22
N GLN A 68 5.88 2.04 -12.84
CA GLN A 68 6.86 1.19 -12.17
C GLN A 68 8.04 1.99 -11.62
N ILE A 69 8.61 2.90 -12.42
CA ILE A 69 9.72 3.76 -11.99
C ILE A 69 9.32 4.65 -10.79
N ASN A 70 8.09 5.17 -10.79
CA ASN A 70 7.62 5.99 -9.66
C ASN A 70 7.44 5.14 -8.40
N LEU A 71 6.89 3.93 -8.52
CA LEU A 71 6.75 3.02 -7.39
C LEU A 71 8.10 2.63 -6.80
N GLU A 72 9.09 2.33 -7.64
CA GLU A 72 10.46 2.04 -7.20
C GLU A 72 11.07 3.22 -6.44
N LYS A 73 10.92 4.45 -6.97
CA LYS A 73 11.39 5.66 -6.29
C LYS A 73 10.75 5.85 -4.92
N GLU A 74 9.44 5.66 -4.81
CA GLU A 74 8.74 5.75 -3.52
C GLU A 74 9.25 4.69 -2.53
N THR A 75 9.52 3.46 -2.98
CA THR A 75 10.10 2.43 -2.11
C THR A 75 11.52 2.80 -1.64
N THR A 76 12.37 3.30 -2.54
CA THR A 76 13.72 3.72 -2.20
C THR A 76 13.73 4.93 -1.26
N LEU A 77 12.80 5.88 -1.45
CA LEU A 77 12.66 7.03 -0.55
C LEU A 77 12.24 6.60 0.86
N ARG A 78 11.30 5.65 0.96
CA ARG A 78 10.90 5.09 2.26
C ARG A 78 12.07 4.37 2.93
N GLU A 79 12.83 3.56 2.22
CA GLU A 79 14.06 2.93 2.75
C GLU A 79 15.10 3.97 3.20
N ALA A 80 15.27 5.06 2.44
CA ALA A 80 16.14 6.18 2.78
C ALA A 80 15.67 6.97 4.02
N GLU A 81 14.36 7.01 4.29
CA GLU A 81 13.80 7.61 5.50
C GLU A 81 13.93 6.68 6.71
N TYR A 82 13.76 5.38 6.54
CA TYR A 82 14.03 4.40 7.60
C TYR A 82 15.50 4.41 8.05
N THR A 83 16.44 4.66 7.13
CA THR A 83 17.87 4.83 7.45
C THR A 83 18.22 6.17 8.10
N LYS A 84 17.29 7.15 8.10
CA LYS A 84 17.45 8.45 8.78
C LYS A 84 16.91 8.47 10.21
N GLN A 85 16.47 7.34 10.76
CA GLN A 85 16.12 7.22 12.18
C GLN A 85 17.38 7.37 13.05
N GLY A 86 17.85 8.60 13.19
CA GLY A 86 18.85 8.96 14.17
C GLY A 86 18.22 9.22 15.52
N VAL A 87 19.02 9.05 16.57
CA VAL A 87 18.61 9.31 17.94
C VAL A 87 19.59 10.28 18.56
N ASP A 88 19.07 11.21 19.35
CA ASP A 88 19.89 12.10 20.16
C ASP A 88 20.50 11.29 21.30
N VAL A 89 21.83 11.19 21.31
CA VAL A 89 22.58 10.51 22.37
C VAL A 89 23.53 11.44 23.07
N SER A 90 23.63 11.29 24.38
CA SER A 90 24.65 11.97 25.17
C SER A 90 26.00 11.27 24.98
N CYS A 91 27.01 12.02 24.58
CA CYS A 91 28.38 11.53 24.50
C CYS A 91 28.91 11.11 25.89
N ALA A 92 29.49 9.92 26.02
CA ALA A 92 30.00 9.41 27.30
C ALA A 92 31.17 10.23 27.87
N TYR A 93 31.90 10.95 27.01
CA TYR A 93 33.07 11.74 27.41
C TYR A 93 32.74 13.18 27.82
N CYS A 94 31.95 13.89 27.00
CA CYS A 94 31.69 15.32 27.22
C CYS A 94 30.24 15.62 27.65
N ASN A 95 29.39 14.60 27.71
CA ASN A 95 27.98 14.68 28.12
C ASN A 95 27.14 15.67 27.31
N LYS A 96 27.60 16.03 26.10
CA LYS A 96 26.83 16.82 25.13
C LYS A 96 26.03 15.89 24.23
N THR A 97 24.84 16.34 23.86
CA THR A 97 23.93 15.63 22.97
C THR A 97 24.40 15.75 21.53
N ASP A 98 24.44 14.63 20.83
CA ASP A 98 24.79 14.54 19.42
C ASP A 98 23.74 13.71 18.68
N PHE A 99 23.41 14.11 17.46
CA PHE A 99 22.42 13.40 16.64
C PHE A 99 23.14 12.34 15.80
N VAL A 100 22.89 11.07 16.10
CA VAL A 100 23.59 9.95 15.46
C VAL A 100 22.60 9.11 14.67
N PRO A 101 22.81 8.90 13.35
CA PRO A 101 21.98 7.99 12.57
C PRO A 101 22.19 6.56 13.05
N VAL A 102 21.12 5.90 13.49
CA VAL A 102 21.18 4.52 13.98
C VAL A 102 21.00 3.57 12.80
N ARG A 103 22.01 2.75 12.55
CA ARG A 103 22.02 1.71 11.52
C ARG A 103 21.89 0.34 12.17
N LEU A 104 20.83 -0.41 11.85
CA LEU A 104 20.62 -1.76 12.40
C LEU A 104 21.47 -2.83 11.71
N ASP A 105 22.03 -2.50 10.55
CA ASP A 105 22.84 -3.39 9.71
C ASP A 105 24.33 -3.42 10.11
N GLN A 106 24.80 -2.47 10.92
CA GLN A 106 26.23 -2.27 11.22
C GLN A 106 26.48 -1.93 12.69
N SER A 107 27.74 -2.07 13.14
CA SER A 107 28.12 -1.60 14.47
C SER A 107 27.97 -0.08 14.55
N ASN A 108 27.11 0.40 15.45
CA ASN A 108 26.87 1.83 15.65
C ASN A 108 28.01 2.45 16.48
N GLN A 109 29.06 2.91 15.80
CA GLN A 109 30.12 3.74 16.39
C GLN A 109 30.04 5.13 15.77
N PHE A 110 30.21 6.17 16.58
CA PHE A 110 30.19 7.55 16.12
C PHE A 110 31.25 8.39 16.82
N ASP A 111 31.81 9.35 16.09
CA ASP A 111 32.71 10.35 16.65
C ASP A 111 31.90 11.56 17.09
N CYS A 112 32.02 11.95 18.36
CA CYS A 112 31.29 13.10 18.87
C CYS A 112 31.79 14.40 18.24
N ILE A 113 30.89 15.26 17.75
CA ILE A 113 31.20 16.54 17.11
C ILE A 113 31.97 17.48 18.06
N HIS A 114 31.72 17.37 19.37
CA HIS A 114 32.27 18.28 20.38
C HIS A 114 33.64 17.90 20.92
N CYS A 115 33.89 16.61 21.17
CA CYS A 115 35.15 16.15 21.78
C CYS A 115 35.98 15.23 20.88
N LYS A 116 35.46 14.87 19.70
CA LYS A 116 36.10 13.96 18.72
C LYS A 116 36.48 12.59 19.27
N GLN A 117 35.88 12.18 20.37
CA GLN A 117 36.05 10.83 20.91
C GLN A 117 35.00 9.90 20.31
N THR A 118 35.44 8.69 19.98
CA THR A 118 34.59 7.62 19.46
C THR A 118 33.75 7.03 20.57
N ASN A 119 32.43 6.95 20.36
CA ASN A 119 31.48 6.32 21.26
C ASN A 119 30.78 5.16 20.55
N SER A 120 30.46 4.10 21.29
CA SER A 120 29.65 2.98 20.79
C SER A 120 28.23 3.09 21.32
N LEU A 121 27.25 3.01 20.42
CA LEU A 121 25.83 3.05 20.75
C LEU A 121 25.27 1.63 20.81
N TYR A 122 24.73 1.25 21.96
CA TYR A 122 24.07 -0.04 22.17
C TYR A 122 22.56 0.12 22.14
N LEU A 123 21.88 -0.66 21.30
CA LEU A 123 20.43 -0.69 21.20
C LEU A 123 19.90 -1.92 21.95
N ASN A 124 18.99 -1.71 22.90
CA ASN A 124 18.22 -2.79 23.50
C ASN A 124 16.79 -2.72 22.97
N ILE A 125 16.41 -3.69 22.14
CA ILE A 125 15.08 -3.76 21.54
C ILE A 125 14.24 -4.71 22.39
N THR A 126 13.23 -4.17 23.07
CA THR A 126 12.27 -4.95 23.87
C THR A 126 10.91 -4.98 23.18
N THR A 127 10.26 -6.15 23.19
CA THR A 127 8.91 -6.33 22.65
C THR A 127 7.92 -6.47 23.78
N ALA A 128 6.84 -5.68 23.76
CA ALA A 128 5.71 -5.84 24.67
C ALA A 128 4.55 -6.51 23.94
N GLN A 129 3.88 -7.47 24.60
CA GLN A 129 2.64 -8.03 24.08
C GLN A 129 1.52 -7.01 24.24
N ILE A 130 0.86 -6.65 23.14
CA ILE A 130 -0.39 -5.90 23.19
C ILE A 130 -1.47 -6.92 23.56
N THR A 131 -2.06 -6.79 24.75
CA THR A 131 -3.22 -7.59 25.13
C THR A 131 -4.47 -6.93 24.54
N ASP A 132 -5.15 -7.63 23.64
CA ASP A 132 -6.50 -7.25 23.26
C ASP A 132 -7.39 -7.30 24.50
N ILE A 133 -8.12 -6.21 24.78
CA ILE A 133 -9.15 -6.23 25.81
C ILE A 133 -10.21 -7.26 25.39
N LEU A 134 -10.28 -8.37 26.11
CA LEU A 134 -11.45 -9.25 26.00
C LEU A 134 -12.68 -8.39 26.32
N PRO A 135 -13.69 -8.34 25.44
CA PRO A 135 -14.94 -7.68 25.78
C PRO A 135 -15.53 -8.45 26.95
N VAL A 136 -15.40 -7.90 28.15
CA VAL A 136 -16.11 -8.40 29.32
C VAL A 136 -17.56 -8.00 29.06
N ASP A 137 -18.38 -8.97 28.66
CA ASP A 137 -19.82 -8.81 28.74
C ASP A 137 -20.13 -8.37 30.18
N PRO A 138 -20.97 -7.33 30.37
CA PRO A 138 -21.29 -6.87 31.71
C PRO A 138 -21.89 -8.05 32.47
N LEU A 139 -21.16 -8.55 33.47
CA LEU A 139 -21.64 -9.57 34.39
C LEU A 139 -22.93 -9.02 35.01
N SER A 140 -24.06 -9.41 34.44
CA SER A 140 -25.34 -9.05 34.99
C SER A 140 -25.44 -9.77 36.33
N VAL A 141 -25.64 -8.99 37.39
CA VAL A 141 -25.73 -9.45 38.79
C VAL A 141 -26.71 -10.62 38.95
N ASN A 142 -27.63 -10.81 38.00
CA ASN A 142 -28.55 -11.94 37.93
C ASN A 142 -27.90 -13.32 37.76
N THR A 143 -26.69 -13.42 37.20
CA THR A 143 -26.03 -14.73 37.00
C THR A 143 -25.38 -15.24 38.29
N TYR A 144 -24.77 -14.36 39.09
CA TYR A 144 -24.25 -14.73 40.43
C TYR A 144 -25.36 -15.12 41.41
N ILE A 145 -26.55 -14.52 41.29
CA ILE A 145 -27.68 -14.89 42.14
C ILE A 145 -28.25 -16.25 41.69
N LYS A 146 -28.31 -16.53 40.38
CA LYS A 146 -28.77 -17.84 39.88
C LYS A 146 -27.88 -18.99 40.32
N ASP A 147 -26.55 -18.86 40.16
CA ASP A 147 -25.63 -19.93 40.54
C ASP A 147 -25.66 -20.20 42.05
N LYS A 148 -25.87 -19.14 42.87
CA LYS A 148 -25.96 -19.30 44.32
C LYS A 148 -27.31 -19.86 44.76
N VAL A 149 -28.42 -19.50 44.10
CA VAL A 149 -29.75 -20.07 44.39
C VAL A 149 -29.84 -21.52 43.97
N GLU A 150 -29.28 -21.91 42.82
CA GLU A 150 -29.28 -23.30 42.37
C GLU A 150 -28.43 -24.19 43.30
N SER A 151 -27.36 -23.68 43.90
CA SER A 151 -26.58 -24.42 44.90
C SER A 151 -27.27 -24.62 46.26
N ILE A 152 -28.29 -23.81 46.59
CA ILE A 152 -29.03 -23.90 47.85
C ILE A 152 -30.17 -24.94 47.74
N ASP A 153 -30.77 -25.09 46.55
CA ASP A 153 -31.88 -26.04 46.32
C ASP A 153 -31.45 -27.53 46.36
N PHE A 154 -30.14 -27.82 46.34
CA PHE A 154 -29.61 -29.18 46.49
C PHE A 154 -29.32 -29.59 47.94
N GLU A 155 -29.29 -28.67 48.91
CA GLU A 155 -29.02 -28.99 50.34
C GLU A 155 -30.28 -29.18 51.19
N GLU A 156 -31.48 -28.82 50.71
CA GLU A 156 -32.73 -28.92 51.50
C GLU A 156 -33.56 -30.21 51.21
N LYS A 157 -32.97 -31.22 50.57
CA LYS A 157 -33.67 -32.48 50.23
C LYS A 157 -32.98 -33.78 50.70
N GLU A 158 -32.31 -33.75 51.85
CA GLU A 158 -32.06 -34.93 52.69
C GLU A 158 -32.43 -34.70 54.16
#